data_AF-A0A7C5G1N0-F1
#
_entry.id   AF-A0A7C5G1N0-F1
#
_cell.length_a   1.000
_cell.length_b   1.000
_cell.length_c   1.000
_cell.angle_alpha   90.00
_cell.angle_beta   90.00
_cell.angle_gamma   90.00
#
_symmetry.space_group_name_H-M   'P 1'
#
loop_
_entity.id
_entity.type
_entity.pdbx_description
1 polymer ?
#
loop_
_entity_poly.entity_id
_entity_poly.type
_entity_poly.pdbx_seq_one_letter_code
_entity_poly.pdbx_strand_id
1 'polypeptide(L)'
;MNIPNYPDFVPISLDLKDEMHPALSLTKDGVSEYTFSNLYLFRKRYNYRISVVPDKTMVISGEREGKKFFMTPCDIPPREVLDQLFDTHDYWKGISDSVLCPNRIHLEQWGIEVAEDRDNFDYLYLRTDLAELSGKKYHKKRNLVNAFINSYKYEERPLTVDLVGQALDVLDRWREEKGIEGDYV
;
A
#
# COMPACT_ATOMS: atom_id res chain seq x y z
N MET A 1 -20.68 -3.31 -11.72
CA MET A 1 -19.81 -2.74 -10.68
C MET A 1 -20.02 -3.60 -9.46
N ASN A 2 -18.99 -4.34 -9.07
CA ASN A 2 -19.00 -5.29 -7.96
C ASN A 2 -18.78 -4.56 -6.62
N ILE A 3 -18.24 -3.34 -6.68
CA ILE A 3 -18.08 -2.47 -5.51
C ILE A 3 -19.36 -1.65 -5.34
N PRO A 4 -20.01 -1.71 -4.16
CA PRO A 4 -21.21 -0.94 -3.88
C PRO A 4 -20.90 0.55 -3.66
N ASN A 5 -21.95 1.36 -3.76
CA ASN A 5 -21.89 2.76 -3.36
C ASN A 5 -21.94 2.88 -1.84
N TYR A 6 -21.27 3.91 -1.31
CA TYR A 6 -21.32 4.25 0.10
C TYR A 6 -22.77 4.53 0.53
N PRO A 7 -23.24 4.03 1.69
CA PRO A 7 -22.46 3.50 2.83
C PRO A 7 -22.23 1.97 2.84
N ASP A 8 -22.59 1.24 1.80
CA ASP A 8 -22.44 -0.21 1.76
C ASP A 8 -20.98 -0.61 1.48
N PHE A 9 -20.50 -1.67 2.13
CA PHE A 9 -19.11 -2.14 1.96
C PHE A 9 -19.04 -3.64 1.66
N VAL A 10 -18.15 -4.03 0.75
CA VAL A 10 -17.81 -5.44 0.47
C VAL A 10 -16.37 -5.76 0.85
N PRO A 11 -16.06 -6.99 1.27
CA PRO A 11 -14.66 -7.42 1.46
C PRO A 11 -13.86 -7.32 0.16
N ILE A 12 -12.58 -6.96 0.25
CA ILE A 12 -11.70 -6.99 -0.92
C ILE A 12 -11.53 -8.44 -1.40
N SER A 13 -11.78 -8.70 -2.69
CA SER A 13 -11.57 -10.00 -3.34
C SER A 13 -10.79 -9.84 -4.66
N LEU A 14 -10.34 -10.95 -5.25
CA LEU A 14 -9.67 -10.92 -6.57
C LEU A 14 -10.55 -10.35 -7.67
N ASP A 15 -11.86 -10.57 -7.60
CA ASP A 15 -12.84 -10.12 -8.60
C ASP A 15 -12.98 -8.58 -8.66
N LEU A 16 -12.45 -7.88 -7.65
CA LEU A 16 -12.44 -6.41 -7.61
C LEU A 16 -11.20 -5.81 -8.29
N LYS A 17 -10.24 -6.64 -8.74
CA LYS A 17 -8.97 -6.16 -9.31
C LYS A 17 -9.18 -5.17 -10.45
N ASP A 18 -10.04 -5.51 -11.40
CA ASP A 18 -10.21 -4.72 -12.63
C ASP A 18 -10.92 -3.38 -12.35
N GLU A 19 -11.71 -3.30 -11.27
CA GLU A 19 -12.36 -2.06 -10.82
C GLU A 19 -11.42 -1.19 -9.98
N MET A 20 -10.61 -1.79 -9.11
CA MET A 20 -9.70 -1.07 -8.20
C MET A 20 -8.42 -0.60 -8.89
N HIS A 21 -7.80 -1.45 -9.71
CA HIS A 21 -6.46 -1.22 -10.24
C HIS A 21 -6.34 0.09 -11.03
N PRO A 22 -7.25 0.45 -11.95
CA PRO A 22 -7.14 1.71 -12.68
C PRO A 22 -7.17 2.94 -11.75
N ALA A 23 -8.07 2.96 -10.77
CA ALA A 23 -8.22 4.08 -9.84
C ALA A 23 -6.97 4.25 -8.94
N LEU A 24 -6.39 3.14 -8.50
CA LEU A 24 -5.21 3.12 -7.63
C LEU A 24 -3.91 3.43 -8.39
N SER A 25 -3.70 2.84 -9.57
CA SER A 25 -2.48 3.01 -10.36
C SER A 25 -2.35 4.39 -11.02
N LEU A 26 -3.44 5.15 -11.12
CA LEU A 26 -3.44 6.49 -11.69
C LEU A 26 -3.35 7.60 -10.62
N THR A 27 -3.17 7.23 -9.35
CA THR A 27 -2.94 8.22 -8.29
C THR A 27 -1.64 9.00 -8.55
N LYS A 28 -1.67 10.30 -8.31
CA LYS A 28 -0.59 11.21 -8.68
C LYS A 28 0.71 10.96 -7.92
N ASP A 29 0.61 10.62 -6.64
CA ASP A 29 1.77 10.48 -5.77
C ASP A 29 2.33 9.04 -5.72
N GLY A 30 1.57 8.05 -6.20
CA GLY A 30 2.01 6.66 -6.27
C GLY A 30 2.33 6.03 -4.91
N VAL A 31 1.50 6.30 -3.89
CA VAL A 31 1.65 5.73 -2.53
C VAL A 31 1.64 4.20 -2.59
N SER A 32 2.62 3.56 -1.95
CA SER A 32 2.85 2.11 -2.05
C SER A 32 1.69 1.26 -1.52
N GLU A 33 1.01 1.76 -0.49
CA GLU A 33 -0.19 1.13 0.10
C GLU A 33 -1.34 1.07 -0.92
N TYR A 34 -1.41 2.03 -1.85
CA TYR A 34 -2.46 2.16 -2.87
C TYR A 34 -2.13 1.37 -4.13
N THR A 35 -1.90 0.07 -3.94
CA THR A 35 -1.88 -0.91 -5.02
C THR A 35 -2.87 -2.02 -4.73
N PHE A 36 -3.51 -2.56 -5.78
CA PHE A 36 -4.43 -3.68 -5.59
C PHE A 36 -3.74 -4.87 -4.92
N SER A 37 -2.50 -5.17 -5.33
CA SER A 37 -1.72 -6.27 -4.75
C SER A 37 -1.50 -6.08 -3.26
N ASN A 38 -1.09 -4.88 -2.80
CA ASN A 38 -0.87 -4.62 -1.38
C ASN A 38 -2.18 -4.76 -0.58
N LEU A 39 -3.23 -4.07 -1.00
CA LEU A 39 -4.54 -4.15 -0.35
C LEU A 39 -5.08 -5.59 -0.32
N TYR A 40 -4.94 -6.33 -1.42
CA TYR A 40 -5.37 -7.72 -1.48
C TYR A 40 -4.54 -8.61 -0.56
N LEU A 41 -3.21 -8.52 -0.54
CA LEU A 41 -2.35 -9.34 0.31
C LEU A 41 -2.63 -9.11 1.79
N PHE A 42 -2.82 -7.85 2.20
CA PHE A 42 -3.09 -7.48 3.59
C PHE A 42 -4.58 -7.51 3.99
N ARG A 43 -5.49 -7.86 3.07
CA ARG A 43 -6.95 -7.82 3.32
C ARG A 43 -7.41 -8.59 4.55
N LYS A 44 -6.79 -9.74 4.83
CA LYS A 44 -7.13 -10.56 6.01
C LYS A 44 -6.57 -9.95 7.28
N ARG A 45 -5.35 -9.41 7.22
CA ARG A 45 -4.64 -8.81 8.36
C ARG A 45 -5.33 -7.56 8.88
N TYR A 46 -5.90 -6.77 7.99
CA TYR A 46 -6.60 -5.51 8.32
C TYR A 46 -8.11 -5.57 8.10
N ASN A 47 -8.67 -6.75 7.80
CA ASN A 47 -10.09 -6.94 7.47
C ASN A 47 -10.60 -5.91 6.45
N TYR A 48 -9.85 -5.70 5.36
CA TYR A 48 -10.14 -4.61 4.43
C TYR A 48 -11.50 -4.81 3.73
N ARG A 49 -12.29 -3.74 3.75
CA ARG A 49 -13.55 -3.62 3.02
C ARG A 49 -13.53 -2.37 2.17
N ILE A 50 -14.30 -2.37 1.09
CA ILE A 50 -14.29 -1.27 0.12
C ILE A 50 -15.71 -0.86 -0.29
N SER A 51 -15.84 0.44 -0.55
CA SER A 51 -17.03 1.15 -1.02
C SER A 51 -16.61 2.24 -2.02
N VAL A 52 -17.55 2.75 -2.81
CA VAL A 52 -17.32 3.88 -3.73
C VAL A 52 -18.17 5.09 -3.33
N VAL A 53 -17.58 6.28 -3.35
CA VAL A 53 -18.31 7.55 -3.44
C VAL A 53 -18.33 7.94 -4.93
N PRO A 54 -19.50 7.90 -5.60
CA PRO A 54 -19.61 8.11 -7.04
C PRO A 54 -18.93 9.39 -7.51
N ASP A 55 -18.24 9.31 -8.65
CA ASP A 55 -17.55 10.42 -9.30
C ASP A 55 -16.52 11.16 -8.42
N LYS A 56 -16.09 10.56 -7.30
CA LYS A 56 -15.19 11.18 -6.34
C LYS A 56 -14.02 10.31 -5.91
N THR A 57 -14.27 9.23 -5.18
CA THR A 57 -13.18 8.43 -4.58
C THR A 57 -13.67 7.04 -4.15
N MET A 58 -12.71 6.13 -3.94
CA MET A 58 -12.98 4.88 -3.24
C MET A 58 -12.74 5.08 -1.74
N VAL A 59 -13.52 4.38 -0.91
CA VAL A 59 -13.32 4.35 0.54
C VAL A 59 -12.92 2.93 0.93
N ILE A 60 -11.74 2.80 1.52
CA ILE A 60 -11.23 1.53 2.04
C ILE A 60 -11.31 1.60 3.57
N SER A 61 -12.10 0.73 4.18
CA SER A 61 -12.20 0.56 5.63
C SER A 61 -11.31 -0.60 6.06
N GLY A 62 -10.63 -0.46 7.19
CA GLY A 62 -9.81 -1.50 7.79
C GLY A 62 -9.76 -1.39 9.32
N GLU A 63 -9.16 -2.39 9.95
CA GLU A 63 -8.99 -2.45 11.39
C GLU A 63 -7.55 -2.90 11.74
N ARG A 64 -6.93 -2.20 12.68
CA ARG A 64 -5.61 -2.56 13.21
C ARG A 64 -5.60 -2.35 14.72
N GLU A 65 -5.21 -3.40 15.46
CA GLU A 65 -5.02 -3.32 16.92
C GLU A 65 -6.27 -2.80 17.66
N GLY A 66 -7.46 -3.22 17.21
CA GLY A 66 -8.75 -2.84 17.78
C GLY A 66 -9.25 -1.45 17.39
N LYS A 67 -8.49 -0.70 16.56
CA LYS A 67 -8.90 0.59 16.00
C LYS A 67 -9.30 0.46 14.54
N LYS A 68 -10.40 1.07 14.18
CA LYS A 68 -10.90 1.18 12.81
C LYS A 68 -10.33 2.40 12.13
N PHE A 69 -9.98 2.25 10.86
CA PHE A 69 -9.50 3.34 10.05
C PHE A 69 -10.11 3.29 8.66
N PHE A 70 -10.10 4.44 7.99
CA PHE A 70 -10.44 4.51 6.58
C PHE A 70 -9.33 5.17 5.77
N MET A 71 -9.32 4.90 4.47
CA MET A 71 -8.41 5.48 3.49
C MET A 71 -9.21 5.90 2.25
N THR A 72 -8.75 6.96 1.59
CA THR A 72 -9.40 7.51 0.40
C THR A 72 -8.34 7.82 -0.67
N PRO A 73 -7.98 6.83 -1.51
CA PRO A 73 -6.78 6.92 -2.34
C PRO A 73 -6.79 8.02 -3.39
N CYS A 74 -7.97 8.45 -3.85
CA CYS A 74 -8.10 9.27 -5.05
C CYS A 74 -8.38 10.74 -4.75
N ASP A 75 -9.31 11.01 -3.82
CA ASP A 75 -9.77 12.35 -3.47
C ASP A 75 -10.45 12.33 -2.08
N ILE A 76 -10.75 13.52 -1.57
CA ILE A 76 -11.48 13.75 -0.33
C ILE A 76 -12.99 13.59 -0.59
N PRO A 77 -13.71 12.73 0.14
CA PRO A 77 -15.14 12.59 -0.04
C PRO A 77 -15.90 13.83 0.47
N PRO A 78 -17.18 14.02 0.09
CA PRO A 78 -18.00 15.11 0.60
C PRO A 78 -18.04 15.13 2.13
N ARG A 79 -18.22 16.32 2.73
CA ARG A 79 -18.26 16.50 4.19
C ARG A 79 -19.17 15.51 4.90
N GLU A 80 -20.39 15.34 4.40
CA GLU A 80 -21.39 14.44 4.98
C GLU A 80 -20.91 12.98 5.04
N VAL A 81 -20.13 12.55 4.04
CA VAL A 81 -19.52 11.22 4.01
C VAL A 81 -18.35 11.15 4.99
N LEU A 82 -17.53 12.19 5.09
CA LEU A 82 -16.46 12.25 6.09
C LEU A 82 -17.02 12.18 7.52
N ASP A 83 -18.07 12.94 7.82
CA ASP A 83 -18.71 12.94 9.14
C ASP A 83 -19.20 11.51 9.48
N GLN A 84 -19.86 10.82 8.55
CA GLN A 84 -20.29 9.42 8.73
C GLN A 84 -19.12 8.43 8.87
N LEU A 85 -18.00 8.68 8.19
CA LEU A 85 -16.79 7.87 8.34
C LEU A 85 -16.16 8.06 9.73
N PHE A 86 -16.07 9.29 10.23
CA PHE A 86 -15.58 9.58 11.57
C PHE A 86 -16.54 9.12 12.69
N ASP A 87 -17.84 9.01 12.42
CA ASP A 87 -18.80 8.39 13.36
C ASP A 87 -18.52 6.88 13.58
N THR A 88 -17.83 6.23 12.64
CA THR A 88 -17.66 4.77 12.61
C THR A 88 -16.20 4.29 12.64
N HIS A 89 -15.24 5.20 12.49
CA HIS A 89 -13.80 4.92 12.44
C HIS A 89 -13.02 5.89 13.33
N ASP A 90 -11.91 5.43 13.86
CA ASP A 90 -11.10 6.19 14.81
C ASP A 90 -10.17 7.20 14.11
N TYR A 91 -9.71 6.91 12.88
CA TYR A 91 -8.81 7.79 12.15
C TYR A 91 -8.84 7.58 10.63
N TRP A 92 -8.41 8.61 9.90
CA TRP A 92 -8.19 8.59 8.47
C TRP A 92 -6.70 8.43 8.18
N LYS A 93 -6.31 7.39 7.42
CA LYS A 93 -4.91 7.08 7.10
C LYS A 93 -4.59 7.33 5.63
N GLY A 94 -3.33 7.69 5.36
CA GLY A 94 -2.72 7.54 4.04
C GLY A 94 -3.11 8.62 3.03
N ILE A 95 -3.57 9.78 3.48
CA ILE A 95 -3.88 10.88 2.58
C ILE A 95 -2.59 11.36 1.94
N SER A 96 -2.50 11.27 0.61
CA SER A 96 -1.29 11.69 -0.12
C SER A 96 -1.23 13.22 -0.23
N ASP A 97 -0.03 13.78 -0.40
CA ASP A 97 0.16 15.24 -0.44
C ASP A 97 -0.63 15.92 -1.56
N SER A 98 -0.77 15.29 -2.72
CA SER A 98 -1.57 15.85 -3.83
C SER A 98 -3.06 15.93 -3.51
N VAL A 99 -3.57 15.11 -2.59
CA VAL A 99 -4.96 15.14 -2.09
C VAL A 99 -5.06 16.08 -0.88
N LEU A 100 -4.13 15.97 0.06
CA LEU A 100 -4.14 16.72 1.32
C LEU A 100 -3.86 18.21 1.12
N CYS A 101 -2.76 18.58 0.45
CA CYS A 101 -2.27 19.96 0.40
C CYS A 101 -3.32 20.95 -0.13
N PRO A 102 -4.05 20.68 -1.23
CA PRO A 102 -5.07 21.60 -1.73
C PRO A 102 -6.27 21.77 -0.78
N ASN A 103 -6.52 20.80 0.10
CA ASN A 103 -7.72 20.73 0.93
C ASN A 103 -7.46 20.95 2.42
N ARG A 104 -6.20 21.02 2.85
CA ARG A 104 -5.78 21.04 4.25
C ARG A 104 -6.51 22.12 5.07
N ILE A 105 -6.57 23.35 4.55
CA ILE A 105 -7.24 24.47 5.23
C ILE A 105 -8.71 24.15 5.49
N HIS A 106 -9.37 23.49 4.54
CA HIS A 106 -10.79 23.16 4.66
C HIS A 106 -11.03 22.05 5.68
N LEU A 107 -10.18 21.02 5.67
CA LEU A 107 -10.21 19.95 6.66
C LEU A 107 -9.99 20.50 8.08
N GLU A 108 -9.01 21.38 8.27
CA GLU A 108 -8.73 22.01 9.55
C GLU A 108 -9.90 22.91 10.01
N GLN A 109 -10.57 23.62 9.09
CA GLN A 109 -11.80 24.39 9.38
C GLN A 109 -12.98 23.49 9.80
N TRP A 110 -13.00 22.24 9.36
CA TRP A 110 -13.97 21.23 9.81
C TRP A 110 -13.57 20.58 11.14
N GLY A 111 -12.44 20.99 11.73
CA GLY A 111 -11.94 20.43 12.99
C GLY A 111 -11.18 19.12 12.83
N ILE A 112 -10.80 18.74 11.60
CA ILE A 112 -10.00 17.54 11.34
C ILE A 112 -8.53 17.90 11.56
N GLU A 113 -7.91 17.26 12.56
CA GLU A 113 -6.48 17.39 12.83
C GLU A 113 -5.67 16.53 11.85
N VAL A 114 -4.65 17.13 11.25
CA VAL A 114 -3.76 16.47 10.29
C VAL A 114 -2.38 16.36 10.92
N ALA A 115 -1.86 15.13 11.00
CA ALA A 115 -0.54 14.82 11.55
C ALA A 115 0.26 13.94 10.58
N GLU A 116 1.57 14.14 10.57
CA GLU A 116 2.50 13.28 9.82
C GLU A 116 2.78 11.99 10.58
N ASP A 117 2.81 10.87 9.86
CA ASP A 117 3.19 9.55 10.37
C ASP A 117 4.50 9.10 9.69
N ARG A 118 5.62 9.48 10.29
CA ARG A 118 6.96 9.32 9.70
C ARG A 118 7.33 7.86 9.43
N ASP A 119 6.79 6.93 10.22
CA ASP A 119 7.04 5.50 10.11
C ASP A 119 6.35 4.88 8.89
N ASN A 120 5.38 5.59 8.30
CA ASN A 120 4.63 5.17 7.11
C ASN A 120 5.06 5.93 5.83
N PHE A 121 6.20 6.64 5.84
CA PHE A 121 6.68 7.35 4.64
C PHE A 121 7.30 6.38 3.63
N ASP A 122 6.89 6.52 2.37
CA ASP A 122 7.45 5.77 1.25
C ASP A 122 8.83 6.28 0.83
N TYR A 123 9.67 5.37 0.37
CA TYR A 123 10.96 5.69 -0.24
C TYR A 123 10.85 5.67 -1.76
N LEU A 124 10.96 6.85 -2.39
CA LEU A 124 10.93 7.00 -3.83
C LEU A 124 12.34 7.04 -4.43
N TYR A 125 12.58 6.22 -5.45
CA TYR A 125 13.85 6.14 -6.17
C TYR A 125 13.64 6.23 -7.68
N LEU A 126 14.61 6.80 -8.39
CA LEU A 126 14.67 6.67 -9.84
C LEU A 126 15.00 5.22 -10.22
N ARG A 127 14.23 4.65 -11.14
CA ARG A 127 14.50 3.31 -11.68
C ARG A 127 15.92 3.19 -12.23
N THR A 128 16.38 4.22 -12.97
CA THR A 128 17.72 4.27 -13.57
C THR A 128 18.81 4.25 -12.51
N ASP A 129 18.65 4.99 -11.41
CA ASP A 129 19.60 4.99 -10.30
C ASP A 129 19.79 3.59 -9.71
N LEU A 130 18.70 2.85 -9.49
CA LEU A 130 18.74 1.50 -8.93
C LEU A 130 19.25 0.45 -9.92
N ALA A 131 18.97 0.63 -11.21
CA ALA A 131 19.40 -0.29 -12.26
C ALA A 131 20.90 -0.12 -12.61
N GLU A 132 21.39 1.12 -12.69
CA GLU A 132 22.75 1.41 -13.14
C GLU A 132 23.75 1.56 -11.98
N LEU A 133 23.26 1.92 -10.78
CA LEU A 133 24.08 2.16 -9.59
C LEU A 133 25.26 3.10 -9.90
N SER A 134 25.02 4.17 -10.68
CA SER A 134 26.07 5.03 -11.24
C SER A 134 26.57 6.11 -10.25
N GLY A 135 27.80 6.58 -10.46
CA GLY A 135 28.39 7.64 -9.63
C GLY A 135 28.87 7.22 -8.23
N LYS A 136 29.31 8.23 -7.45
CA LYS A 136 29.96 8.04 -6.13
C LYS A 136 28.97 7.57 -5.06
N LYS A 137 27.71 8.04 -5.10
CA LYS A 137 26.65 7.68 -4.15
C LYS A 137 26.42 6.17 -4.07
N TYR A 138 26.40 5.50 -5.22
CA TYR A 138 26.12 4.06 -5.31
C TYR A 138 27.39 3.18 -5.35
N HIS A 139 28.58 3.76 -5.20
CA HIS A 139 29.85 3.02 -5.24
C HIS A 139 29.88 1.82 -4.27
N LYS A 140 29.43 2.01 -3.03
CA LYS A 140 29.36 0.92 -2.04
C LYS A 140 28.40 -0.19 -2.45
N LYS A 141 27.25 0.15 -3.05
CA LYS A 141 26.26 -0.83 -3.51
C LYS A 141 26.78 -1.62 -4.72
N ARG A 142 27.41 -0.94 -5.67
CA ARG A 142 28.07 -1.57 -6.82
C ARG A 142 29.18 -2.53 -6.39
N ASN A 143 29.96 -2.17 -5.37
CA ASN A 143 30.97 -3.08 -4.81
C ASN A 143 30.37 -4.34 -4.21
N LEU A 144 29.21 -4.26 -3.53
CA LEU A 144 28.50 -5.44 -3.02
C LEU A 144 28.01 -6.35 -4.15
N VAL A 145 27.44 -5.76 -5.21
CA VAL A 145 27.01 -6.50 -6.40
C VAL A 145 28.20 -7.19 -7.09
N ASN A 146 29.30 -6.48 -7.31
CA ASN A 146 30.50 -7.05 -7.92
C ASN A 146 31.10 -8.16 -7.04
N ALA A 147 31.11 -7.99 -5.72
CA ALA A 147 31.58 -9.02 -4.80
C ALA A 147 30.71 -10.29 -4.91
N PHE A 148 29.38 -10.13 -5.00
CA PHE A 148 28.46 -11.26 -5.20
C PHE A 148 28.71 -11.98 -6.53
N ILE A 149 28.74 -11.24 -7.65
CA ILE A 149 28.95 -11.79 -8.99
C ILE A 149 30.28 -12.56 -9.10
N ASN A 150 31.34 -12.05 -8.46
CA ASN A 150 32.66 -12.68 -8.50
C ASN A 150 32.79 -13.89 -7.55
N SER A 151 31.93 -14.00 -6.54
CA SER A 151 32.05 -15.02 -5.50
C SER A 151 31.10 -16.20 -5.69
N TYR A 152 30.01 -16.03 -6.45
CA TYR A 152 28.95 -17.01 -6.57
C TYR A 152 28.60 -17.31 -8.03
N LYS A 153 28.29 -18.57 -8.31
CA LYS A 153 27.53 -18.93 -9.51
C LYS A 153 26.05 -18.67 -9.23
N TYR A 154 25.40 -17.88 -10.06
CA TYR A 154 24.01 -17.49 -9.89
C TYR A 154 23.23 -17.60 -11.21
N GLU A 155 21.91 -17.64 -11.09
CA GLU A 155 20.96 -17.59 -12.18
C GLU A 155 19.83 -16.65 -11.78
N GLU A 156 19.38 -15.80 -12.71
CA GLU A 156 18.20 -14.95 -12.54
C GLU A 156 17.01 -15.58 -13.27
N ARG A 157 15.93 -15.88 -12.54
CA ARG A 157 14.72 -16.49 -13.10
C ARG A 157 13.49 -15.67 -12.70
N PRO A 158 12.56 -15.37 -13.63
CA PRO A 158 11.27 -14.81 -13.27
C PRO A 158 10.51 -15.73 -12.33
N LEU A 159 9.74 -15.18 -11.38
CA LEU A 159 8.90 -15.99 -10.51
C LEU A 159 7.74 -16.58 -11.31
N THR A 160 7.77 -17.90 -11.48
CA THR A 160 6.73 -18.70 -12.15
C THR A 160 6.09 -19.67 -11.16
N VAL A 161 4.96 -20.28 -11.56
CA VAL A 161 4.19 -21.19 -10.68
C VAL A 161 5.05 -22.38 -10.21
N ASP A 162 5.92 -22.91 -11.07
CA ASP A 162 6.85 -24.00 -10.73
C ASP A 162 7.94 -23.60 -9.72
N LEU A 163 8.21 -22.30 -9.56
CA LEU A 163 9.21 -21.77 -8.64
C LEU A 163 8.65 -21.35 -7.28
N VAL A 164 7.31 -21.35 -7.10
CA VAL A 164 6.68 -20.93 -5.84
C VAL A 164 7.19 -21.75 -4.64
N GLY A 165 7.35 -23.06 -4.80
CA GLY A 165 7.87 -23.91 -3.72
C GLY A 165 9.29 -23.53 -3.27
N GLN A 166 10.14 -23.08 -4.19
CA GLN A 166 11.50 -22.63 -3.84
C GLN A 166 11.47 -21.27 -3.12
N ALA A 167 10.57 -20.36 -3.52
CA ALA A 167 10.39 -19.09 -2.82
C ALA A 167 9.91 -19.31 -1.38
N LEU A 168 9.00 -20.29 -1.16
CA LEU A 168 8.54 -20.66 0.18
C LEU A 168 9.67 -21.23 1.03
N ASP A 169 10.52 -22.13 0.50
CA ASP A 169 11.68 -22.67 1.24
C ASP A 169 12.63 -21.57 1.74
N VAL A 170 12.84 -20.51 0.95
CA VAL A 170 13.63 -19.34 1.37
C VAL A 170 12.97 -18.63 2.56
N LEU A 171 11.64 -18.43 2.50
CA LEU A 171 10.90 -17.78 3.57
C LEU A 171 10.85 -18.63 4.84
N ASP A 172 10.69 -19.96 4.71
CA ASP A 172 10.62 -20.89 5.83
C ASP A 172 11.95 -20.92 6.60
N ARG A 173 13.08 -20.98 5.88
CA ARG A 173 14.42 -20.91 6.51
C ARG A 173 14.66 -19.57 7.20
N TRP A 174 14.26 -18.47 6.55
CA TRP A 174 14.38 -17.14 7.17
C TRP A 174 13.56 -17.04 8.46
N ARG A 175 12.35 -17.61 8.46
CA ARG A 175 11.46 -17.67 9.62
C ARG A 175 12.08 -18.47 10.76
N GLU A 176 12.64 -19.65 10.46
CA GLU A 176 13.35 -20.50 11.43
C GLU A 176 14.54 -19.78 12.06
N GLU A 177 15.38 -19.13 11.24
CA GLU A 177 16.55 -18.37 11.72
C GLU A 177 16.17 -17.18 12.62
N LYS A 178 15.03 -16.53 12.34
CA LYS A 178 14.55 -15.37 13.10
C LYS A 178 13.74 -15.75 14.34
N GLY A 179 13.22 -16.97 14.42
CA GLY A 179 12.37 -17.42 15.52
C GLY A 179 11.07 -16.63 15.64
N ILE A 180 10.57 -16.07 14.54
CA ILE A 180 9.30 -15.33 14.48
C ILE A 180 8.32 -16.06 13.58
N GLU A 181 7.02 -15.90 13.82
CA GLU A 181 5.99 -16.36 12.88
C GLU A 181 6.00 -15.45 11.65
N GLY A 182 5.94 -16.05 10.45
CA GLY A 182 5.71 -15.32 9.21
C GLY A 182 4.25 -14.90 9.06
N ASP A 183 3.97 -13.91 8.22
CA ASP A 183 2.62 -13.45 7.87
C ASP A 183 2.05 -14.13 6.62
N TYR A 184 2.69 -15.21 6.16
CA TYR A 184 2.27 -16.07 5.06
C TYR A 184 1.84 -17.45 5.61
N VAL A 185 0.82 -18.04 4.99
CA VAL A 185 0.28 -19.39 5.30
C VAL A 185 0.31 -20.23 4.04
#